data_AF-A0A927GP06-F1
#
_entry.id   AF-A0A927GP06-F1
#
_cell.length_a   1.000
_cell.length_b   1.000
_cell.length_c   1.000
_cell.angle_alpha   90.00
_cell.angle_beta   90.00
_cell.angle_gamma   90.00
#
_symmetry.space_group_name_H-M   'P 1'
#
loop_
_entity.id
_entity.type
_entity.pdbx_description
1 polymer ?
#
loop_
_entity_poly.entity_id
_entity_poly.type
_entity_poly.pdbx_seq_one_letter_code
_entity_poly.pdbx_strand_id
1 'polypeptide(L)'
;MSAKRGRGRHRRLGGTAAPASGHLVPVGPAAELTGDARARLAALIAQAQQRVVLPWIEEARQRLAVRSLSHLKRPVESVVEDYIERPALHLRDRPERAFLEIQVGELLHAHRQGAVALPGHEAQLLRLLVKVRNILSHRSVLHDATLKEFRDELSRSDLRTS
;
A
#
# COMPACT_ATOMS: atom_id res chain seq x y z
N MET A 1 -28.22 8.93 -82.26
CA MET A 1 -27.64 10.28 -82.34
C MET A 1 -27.28 10.75 -80.93
N SER A 2 -26.01 11.14 -80.75
CA SER A 2 -25.38 12.00 -79.71
C SER A 2 -25.99 12.07 -78.30
N ALA A 3 -25.33 11.52 -77.26
CA ALA A 3 -24.23 12.12 -76.45
C ALA A 3 -24.70 13.33 -75.60
N LYS A 4 -24.54 13.38 -74.26
CA LYS A 4 -23.28 13.72 -73.55
C LYS A 4 -23.50 13.57 -72.02
N ARG A 5 -22.88 12.59 -71.34
CA ARG A 5 -21.73 12.71 -70.41
C ARG A 5 -21.66 13.96 -69.51
N GLY A 6 -21.51 13.72 -68.21
CA GLY A 6 -20.92 14.67 -67.24
C GLY A 6 -20.71 14.05 -65.85
N ARG A 7 -19.58 13.38 -65.63
CA ARG A 7 -19.10 12.96 -64.30
C ARG A 7 -18.51 14.17 -63.55
N GLY A 8 -18.70 14.24 -62.24
CA GLY A 8 -17.93 15.08 -61.33
C GLY A 8 -17.70 14.36 -60.01
N ARG A 9 -16.44 14.05 -59.70
CA ARG A 9 -15.95 13.33 -58.51
C ARG A 9 -15.23 14.32 -57.58
N HIS A 10 -15.21 13.97 -56.28
CA HIS A 10 -14.20 14.29 -55.25
C HIS A 10 -14.34 15.54 -54.34
N ARG A 11 -14.69 15.26 -53.07
CA ARG A 11 -13.84 15.31 -51.84
C ARG A 11 -13.13 16.64 -51.49
N ARG A 12 -13.48 17.26 -50.34
CA ARG A 12 -12.74 17.26 -49.04
C ARG A 12 -13.14 18.40 -48.08
N LEU A 13 -13.31 17.99 -46.81
CA LEU A 13 -12.80 18.56 -45.53
C LEU A 13 -13.21 19.95 -45.01
N GLY A 14 -13.40 19.97 -43.67
CA GLY A 14 -13.60 21.12 -42.78
C GLY A 14 -14.95 20.99 -42.08
N GLY A 15 -15.12 20.72 -40.79
CA GLY A 15 -14.29 20.99 -39.61
C GLY A 15 -15.16 21.75 -38.62
N THR A 16 -15.35 21.22 -37.40
CA THR A 16 -15.87 21.89 -36.17
C THR A 16 -17.32 22.42 -36.20
N ALA A 17 -18.16 22.37 -35.17
CA ALA A 17 -18.14 21.90 -33.78
C ALA A 17 -19.61 21.70 -33.31
N ALA A 18 -19.79 21.06 -32.17
CA ALA A 18 -21.07 20.74 -31.50
C ALA A 18 -21.92 22.00 -31.14
N PRO A 19 -23.21 21.88 -30.73
CA PRO A 19 -23.59 21.16 -29.50
C PRO A 19 -24.85 20.31 -29.62
N ALA A 20 -24.78 19.04 -29.21
CA ALA A 20 -25.96 18.28 -28.80
C ALA A 20 -25.91 18.12 -27.28
N SER A 21 -26.35 19.17 -26.59
CA SER A 21 -26.76 19.08 -25.20
C SER A 21 -28.03 18.24 -25.12
N GLY A 22 -28.09 17.30 -24.18
CA GLY A 22 -29.37 16.75 -23.72
C GLY A 22 -29.45 15.24 -23.62
N HIS A 23 -28.63 14.63 -22.76
CA HIS A 23 -29.11 13.54 -21.90
C HIS A 23 -28.43 13.63 -20.54
N LEU A 24 -28.92 14.59 -19.74
CA LEU A 24 -28.83 14.50 -18.28
C LEU A 24 -29.77 13.37 -17.86
N VAL A 25 -29.22 12.17 -17.66
CA VAL A 25 -29.92 11.08 -16.98
C VAL A 25 -30.17 11.52 -15.53
N PRO A 26 -31.35 11.26 -14.94
CA PRO A 26 -31.76 11.88 -13.69
C PRO A 26 -30.83 11.45 -12.55
N VAL A 27 -30.39 12.44 -11.77
CA VAL A 27 -29.81 12.26 -10.43
C VAL A 27 -30.96 11.80 -9.51
N GLY A 28 -31.18 10.50 -9.45
CA GLY A 28 -31.98 9.81 -8.41
C GLY A 28 -31.09 9.33 -7.26
N PRO A 29 -31.67 9.00 -6.09
CA PRO A 29 -30.91 8.74 -4.88
C PRO A 29 -30.00 7.53 -5.09
N ALA A 30 -28.70 7.71 -4.87
CA ALA A 30 -27.64 6.68 -4.88
C ALA A 30 -28.04 5.38 -5.60
N ALA A 31 -27.95 5.36 -6.94
CA ALA A 31 -28.10 4.14 -7.71
C ALA A 31 -27.26 3.04 -7.03
N GLU A 32 -27.94 2.04 -6.48
CA GLU A 32 -27.31 0.96 -5.73
C GLU A 32 -26.24 0.34 -6.64
N LEU A 33 -24.97 0.52 -6.26
CA LEU A 33 -23.88 -0.09 -6.99
C LEU A 33 -24.13 -1.60 -7.00
N THR A 34 -24.29 -2.16 -8.20
CA THR A 34 -24.35 -3.62 -8.37
C THR A 34 -23.14 -4.26 -7.68
N GLY A 35 -23.27 -5.51 -7.21
CA GLY A 35 -22.21 -6.20 -6.45
C GLY A 35 -20.83 -6.13 -7.14
N ASP A 36 -20.81 -6.25 -8.46
CA ASP A 36 -19.61 -6.15 -9.29
C ASP A 36 -19.01 -4.74 -9.32
N ALA A 37 -19.85 -3.70 -9.43
CA ALA A 37 -19.40 -2.32 -9.40
C ALA A 37 -18.81 -1.95 -8.03
N ARG A 38 -19.41 -2.44 -6.95
CA ARG A 38 -18.93 -2.25 -5.58
C ARG A 38 -17.60 -2.98 -5.35
N ALA A 39 -17.46 -4.22 -5.81
CA ALA A 39 -16.23 -4.99 -5.72
C ALA A 39 -15.09 -4.33 -6.51
N ARG A 40 -15.39 -3.83 -7.72
CA ARG A 40 -14.42 -3.10 -8.55
C ARG A 40 -13.98 -1.80 -7.87
N LEU A 41 -14.91 -1.03 -7.31
CA LEU A 41 -14.59 0.20 -6.56
C LEU A 41 -13.71 -0.11 -5.34
N ALA A 42 -14.04 -1.15 -4.57
CA ALA A 42 -13.25 -1.57 -3.42
C ALA A 42 -11.82 -1.96 -3.83
N ALA A 43 -11.65 -2.68 -4.94
CA ALA A 43 -10.33 -3.03 -5.46
C ALA A 43 -9.51 -1.79 -5.86
N LEU A 44 -10.12 -0.81 -6.53
CA LEU A 44 -9.45 0.45 -6.90
C LEU A 44 -9.03 1.26 -5.65
N ILE A 45 -9.90 1.32 -4.65
CA ILE A 45 -9.59 1.98 -3.37
C ILE A 45 -8.43 1.27 -2.67
N ALA A 46 -8.47 -0.06 -2.56
CA ALA A 46 -7.41 -0.83 -1.93
C ALA A 46 -6.06 -0.63 -2.65
N GLN A 47 -6.07 -0.60 -3.98
CA GLN A 47 -4.88 -0.30 -4.78
C GLN A 47 -4.36 1.13 -4.58
N ALA A 48 -5.24 2.12 -4.43
CA ALA A 48 -4.84 3.49 -4.13
C ALA A 48 -4.23 3.58 -2.72
N GLN A 49 -4.87 2.96 -1.73
CA GLN A 49 -4.38 2.88 -0.36
C GLN A 49 -3.01 2.19 -0.28
N GLN A 50 -2.81 1.07 -0.98
CA GLN A 50 -1.51 0.40 -1.05
C GLN A 50 -0.38 1.33 -1.49
N ARG A 51 -0.61 2.13 -2.54
CA ARG A 51 0.41 3.04 -3.08
C ARG A 51 0.85 4.12 -2.09
N VAL A 52 -0.07 4.56 -1.22
CA VAL A 52 0.21 5.59 -0.22
C VAL A 52 0.75 5.00 1.08
N VAL A 53 0.17 3.89 1.53
CA VAL A 53 0.41 3.33 2.87
C VAL A 53 1.65 2.42 2.93
N LEU A 54 1.97 1.67 1.86
CA LEU A 54 3.12 0.77 1.88
C LEU A 54 4.46 1.51 2.13
N PRO A 55 4.74 2.68 1.53
CA PRO A 55 5.94 3.44 1.85
C PRO A 55 6.04 3.81 3.33
N TRP A 56 4.92 4.20 3.97
CA TRP A 56 4.90 4.54 5.40
C TRP A 56 5.10 3.33 6.29
N ILE A 57 4.56 2.17 5.90
CA ILE A 57 4.82 0.91 6.60
C ILE A 57 6.30 0.59 6.57
N GLU A 58 6.93 0.74 5.40
CA GLU A 58 8.33 0.41 5.19
C GLU A 58 9.26 1.35 5.97
N GLU A 59 8.97 2.65 5.97
CA GLU A 59 9.70 3.64 6.76
C GLU A 59 9.60 3.37 8.27
N ALA A 60 8.38 3.12 8.76
CA ALA A 60 8.14 2.79 10.17
C ALA A 60 8.80 1.45 10.57
N ARG A 61 8.75 0.44 9.69
CA ARG A 61 9.46 -0.84 9.87
C ARG A 61 10.95 -0.60 10.03
N GLN A 62 11.56 0.16 9.13
CA GLN A 62 12.99 0.46 9.16
C GLN A 62 13.37 1.15 10.47
N ARG A 63 12.60 2.15 10.90
CA ARG A 63 12.80 2.83 12.20
C ARG A 63 12.73 1.86 13.38
N LEU A 64 11.73 0.99 13.39
CA LEU A 64 11.59 -0.03 14.44
C LEU A 64 12.74 -1.03 14.43
N ALA A 65 13.20 -1.48 13.25
CA ALA A 65 14.35 -2.37 13.15
C ALA A 65 15.63 -1.72 13.72
N VAL A 66 15.89 -0.46 13.38
CA VAL A 66 17.04 0.29 13.95
C VAL A 66 16.96 0.34 15.48
N ARG A 67 15.81 0.69 16.05
CA ARG A 67 15.64 0.76 17.51
C ARG A 67 15.74 -0.61 18.17
N SER A 68 15.20 -1.64 17.51
CA SER A 68 15.20 -3.02 17.98
C SER A 68 16.60 -3.58 18.20
N LEU A 69 17.62 -3.12 17.45
CA LEU A 69 19.01 -3.54 17.66
C LEU A 69 19.47 -3.30 19.11
N SER A 70 19.06 -2.19 19.73
CA SER A 70 19.39 -1.88 21.13
C SER A 70 18.56 -2.67 22.15
N HIS A 71 17.53 -3.38 21.70
CA HIS A 71 16.58 -4.14 22.51
C HIS A 71 16.68 -5.66 22.29
N LEU A 72 17.68 -6.11 21.54
CA LEU A 72 17.96 -7.53 21.34
C LEU A 72 18.32 -8.21 22.68
N LYS A 73 17.80 -9.42 22.87
CA LYS A 73 18.10 -10.27 24.04
C LYS A 73 19.06 -11.41 23.72
N ARG A 74 19.45 -11.52 22.45
CA ARG A 74 20.37 -12.52 21.90
C ARG A 74 21.28 -11.83 20.88
N PRO A 75 22.43 -12.44 20.52
CA PRO A 75 23.26 -11.94 19.43
C PRO A 75 22.46 -11.73 18.15
N VAL A 76 22.79 -10.69 17.39
CA VAL A 76 22.06 -10.29 16.18
C VAL A 76 22.13 -11.38 15.11
N GLU A 77 23.26 -12.07 15.02
CA GLU A 77 23.49 -13.22 14.15
C GLU A 77 22.45 -14.31 14.37
N SER A 78 22.26 -14.71 15.63
CA SER A 78 21.29 -15.75 15.99
C SER A 78 19.86 -15.32 15.69
N VAL A 79 19.53 -14.04 15.83
CA VAL A 79 18.20 -13.53 15.50
C VAL A 79 17.98 -13.50 13.99
N VAL A 80 19.00 -13.14 13.21
CA VAL A 80 18.93 -13.21 11.74
C VAL A 80 18.74 -14.66 11.29
N GLU A 81 19.52 -15.59 11.82
CA GLU A 81 19.43 -17.02 11.48
C GLU A 81 18.06 -17.62 11.83
N ASP A 82 17.52 -17.29 13.00
CA ASP A 82 16.27 -17.89 13.48
C ASP A 82 15.01 -17.27 12.84
N TYR A 83 15.05 -15.99 12.46
CA TYR A 83 13.85 -15.22 12.09
C TYR A 83 13.83 -14.70 10.66
N ILE A 84 14.96 -14.67 9.95
CA ILE A 84 15.04 -14.20 8.56
C ILE A 84 15.34 -15.41 7.66
N GLU A 85 14.32 -15.90 6.96
CA GLU A 85 14.45 -17.13 6.16
C GLU A 85 15.52 -17.03 5.06
N ARG A 86 15.67 -15.85 4.45
CA ARG A 86 16.59 -15.64 3.31
C ARG A 86 17.17 -14.22 3.32
N PRO A 87 18.23 -13.96 4.10
CA PRO A 87 18.97 -12.71 4.01
C PRO A 87 19.51 -12.53 2.59
N ALA A 88 19.55 -11.29 2.11
CA ALA A 88 20.18 -10.99 0.82
C ALA A 88 21.63 -11.50 0.80
N LEU A 89 22.07 -12.08 -0.32
CA LEU A 89 23.38 -12.75 -0.41
C LEU A 89 24.55 -11.85 0.03
N HIS A 90 24.46 -10.55 -0.27
CA HIS A 90 25.49 -9.56 0.07
C HIS A 90 25.49 -9.12 1.55
N LEU A 91 24.55 -9.61 2.36
CA LEU A 91 24.40 -9.30 3.78
C LEU A 91 24.68 -10.48 4.71
N ARG A 92 25.04 -11.65 4.17
CA ARG A 92 25.32 -12.86 4.97
C ARG A 92 26.39 -12.64 6.03
N ASP A 93 27.41 -11.84 5.71
CA ASP A 93 28.52 -11.51 6.63
C ASP A 93 28.27 -10.20 7.40
N ARG A 94 27.04 -9.66 7.35
CA ARG A 94 26.66 -8.37 7.94
C ARG A 94 25.31 -8.50 8.67
N PRO A 95 25.28 -9.18 9.82
CA PRO A 95 24.05 -9.56 10.50
C PRO A 95 23.23 -8.35 10.95
N GLU A 96 23.85 -7.24 11.39
CA GLU A 96 23.11 -6.01 11.70
C GLU A 96 22.44 -5.43 10.47
N ARG A 97 23.11 -5.44 9.31
CA ARG A 97 22.53 -4.96 8.06
C ARG A 97 21.42 -5.87 7.57
N ALA A 98 21.59 -7.20 7.69
CA ALA A 98 20.53 -8.16 7.39
C ALA A 98 19.32 -7.96 8.31
N PHE A 99 19.55 -7.74 9.61
CA PHE A 99 18.49 -7.46 10.57
C PHE A 99 17.73 -6.18 10.23
N LEU A 100 18.39 -5.15 9.70
CA LEU A 100 17.68 -3.95 9.24
C LEU A 100 16.70 -4.21 8.10
N GLU A 101 16.86 -5.29 7.33
CA GLU A 101 15.93 -5.71 6.27
C GLU A 101 14.80 -6.64 6.77
N ILE A 102 14.76 -6.93 8.08
CA ILE A 102 13.74 -7.81 8.68
C ILE A 102 12.32 -7.34 8.34
N GLN A 103 11.46 -8.27 7.96
CA GLN A 103 10.08 -7.97 7.65
C GLN A 103 9.27 -7.69 8.93
N VAL A 104 8.24 -6.85 8.84
CA VAL A 104 7.36 -6.52 10.00
C VAL A 104 6.78 -7.76 10.70
N GLY A 105 6.49 -8.82 9.92
CA GLY A 105 5.96 -10.07 10.46
C GLY A 105 7.00 -10.87 11.24
N GLU A 106 8.22 -10.95 10.71
CA GLU A 106 9.36 -11.61 11.34
C GLU A 106 9.77 -10.88 12.62
N LEU A 107 9.83 -9.55 12.58
CA LEU A 107 10.14 -8.73 13.76
C LEU A 107 9.08 -8.89 14.86
N LEU A 108 7.79 -8.99 14.48
CA LEU A 108 6.72 -9.27 15.46
C LEU A 108 6.84 -10.68 16.04
N HIS A 109 7.27 -11.66 15.23
CA HIS A 109 7.53 -13.01 15.70
C HIS A 109 8.69 -13.04 16.70
N ALA A 110 9.81 -12.41 16.37
CA ALA A 110 10.97 -12.27 17.25
C ALA A 110 10.63 -11.57 18.57
N HIS A 111 9.80 -10.52 18.52
CA HIS A 111 9.29 -9.87 19.72
C HIS A 111 8.44 -10.82 20.60
N ARG A 112 7.50 -11.56 20.00
CA ARG A 112 6.63 -12.50 20.71
C ARG A 112 7.39 -13.65 21.37
N GLN A 113 8.48 -14.09 20.75
CA GLN A 113 9.36 -15.12 21.29
C GLN A 113 10.41 -14.58 22.28
N GLY A 114 10.38 -13.28 22.59
CA GLY A 114 11.29 -12.66 23.56
C GLY A 114 12.71 -12.42 23.04
N ALA A 115 12.98 -12.63 21.76
CA ALA A 115 14.28 -12.30 21.14
C ALA A 115 14.52 -10.78 21.05
N VAL A 116 13.43 -9.99 20.95
CA VAL A 116 13.45 -8.53 20.93
C VAL A 116 12.50 -7.98 21.99
N ALA A 117 13.01 -7.19 22.94
CA ALA A 117 12.19 -6.59 24.01
C ALA A 117 11.78 -5.16 23.67
N LEU A 118 10.89 -5.00 22.69
CA LEU A 118 10.36 -3.70 22.32
C LEU A 118 9.55 -3.06 23.46
N PRO A 119 9.70 -1.74 23.71
CA PRO A 119 8.81 -0.98 24.56
C PRO A 119 7.34 -1.11 24.12
N GLY A 120 6.40 -0.97 25.07
CA GLY A 120 4.98 -1.25 24.81
C GLY A 120 4.35 -0.47 23.66
N HIS A 121 4.79 0.78 23.43
CA HIS A 121 4.32 1.61 22.32
C HIS A 121 4.90 1.15 20.96
N GLU A 122 6.19 0.78 20.91
CA GLU A 122 6.82 0.26 19.70
C GLU A 122 6.23 -1.10 19.31
N ALA A 123 5.95 -1.95 20.31
CA ALA A 123 5.23 -3.19 20.12
C ALA A 123 3.80 -2.96 19.60
N GLN A 124 3.13 -1.89 20.05
CA GLN A 124 1.80 -1.52 19.54
C GLN A 124 1.87 -1.07 18.08
N LEU A 125 2.81 -0.20 17.73
CA LEU A 125 3.04 0.21 16.35
C LEU A 125 3.35 -1.01 15.47
N LEU A 126 4.23 -1.91 15.91
CA LEU A 126 4.57 -3.12 15.17
C LEU A 126 3.36 -4.03 14.90
N ARG A 127 2.48 -4.20 15.89
CA ARG A 127 1.21 -4.95 15.71
C ARG A 127 0.32 -4.28 14.67
N LEU A 128 0.21 -2.96 14.69
CA LEU A 128 -0.57 -2.21 13.71
C LEU A 128 0.02 -2.30 12.30
N LEU A 129 1.33 -2.20 12.16
CA LEU A 129 2.01 -2.36 10.87
C LEU A 129 1.70 -3.73 10.24
N VAL A 130 1.78 -4.81 11.02
CA VAL A 130 1.43 -6.16 10.54
C VAL A 130 -0.05 -6.25 10.17
N LYS A 131 -0.96 -5.72 11.00
CA LYS A 131 -2.41 -5.70 10.73
C LYS A 131 -2.72 -4.98 9.42
N VAL A 132 -2.20 -3.76 9.26
CA VAL A 132 -2.43 -2.92 8.07
C VAL A 132 -1.81 -3.57 6.83
N ARG A 133 -0.57 -4.07 6.92
CA ARG A 133 0.07 -4.81 5.81
C ARG A 133 -0.81 -6.00 5.39
N ASN A 134 -1.28 -6.81 6.32
CA ASN A 134 -2.08 -8.00 5.99
C ASN A 134 -3.41 -7.65 5.30
N ILE A 135 -4.11 -6.62 5.78
CA ILE A 135 -5.33 -6.11 5.12
C ILE A 135 -5.03 -5.71 3.67
N LEU A 136 -3.97 -4.92 3.49
CA LEU A 136 -3.57 -4.44 2.17
C LEU A 136 -3.10 -5.59 1.28
N SER A 137 -2.33 -6.56 1.77
CA SER A 137 -1.88 -7.72 0.99
C SER A 137 -3.05 -8.55 0.45
N HIS A 138 -4.18 -8.59 1.15
CA HIS A 138 -5.41 -9.25 0.69
C HIS A 138 -6.30 -8.37 -0.20
N ARG A 139 -5.77 -7.26 -0.73
CA ARG A 139 -6.49 -6.27 -1.55
C ARG A 139 -7.78 -5.76 -0.89
N SER A 140 -7.80 -5.75 0.44
CA SER A 140 -8.92 -5.26 1.23
C SER A 140 -8.75 -3.78 1.53
N VAL A 141 -9.87 -3.09 1.72
CA VAL A 141 -9.88 -1.66 2.04
C VAL A 141 -9.57 -1.47 3.52
N LEU A 142 -8.65 -0.56 3.83
CA LEU A 142 -8.48 -0.04 5.18
C LEU A 142 -9.65 0.86 5.52
N HIS A 143 -10.51 0.41 6.43
CA HIS A 143 -11.62 1.20 6.95
C HIS A 143 -11.14 2.32 7.87
N ASP A 144 -11.94 3.38 7.96
CA ASP A 144 -11.62 4.65 8.64
C ASP A 144 -11.11 4.47 10.06
N ALA A 145 -11.69 3.56 10.85
CA ALA A 145 -11.25 3.29 12.22
C ALA A 145 -9.81 2.77 12.27
N THR A 146 -9.47 1.77 11.42
CA THR A 146 -8.11 1.21 11.34
C THR A 146 -7.13 2.22 10.76
N LEU A 147 -7.55 3.00 9.76
CA LEU A 147 -6.70 4.03 9.15
C LEU A 147 -6.40 5.16 10.14
N LYS A 148 -7.39 5.59 10.92
CA LYS A 148 -7.22 6.59 11.98
C LYS A 148 -6.29 6.08 13.08
N GLU A 149 -6.52 4.87 13.58
CA GLU A 149 -5.66 4.23 14.57
C GLU A 149 -4.20 4.15 14.08
N PHE A 150 -4.01 3.71 12.84
CA PHE A 150 -2.70 3.63 12.22
C PHE A 150 -2.00 4.99 12.10
N ARG A 151 -2.72 6.00 11.59
CA ARG A 151 -2.21 7.38 11.49
C ARG A 151 -1.80 7.93 12.86
N ASP A 152 -2.68 7.79 13.85
CA ASP A 152 -2.45 8.35 15.18
C ASP A 152 -1.22 7.69 15.84
N GLU A 153 -1.03 6.37 15.66
CA GLU A 153 0.14 5.68 16.21
C GLU A 153 1.44 6.02 15.47
N LEU A 154 1.40 6.18 14.14
CA LEU A 154 2.55 6.68 13.37
C LEU A 154 2.97 8.06 13.85
N SER A 155 2.02 9.01 13.98
CA SER A 155 2.31 10.36 14.42
C SER A 155 2.94 10.41 15.82
N ARG A 156 2.43 9.63 16.77
CA ARG A 156 3.04 9.53 18.12
C ARG A 156 4.46 8.98 18.09
N SER A 157 4.73 8.05 17.19
CA SER A 157 6.03 7.38 17.09
C SER A 157 7.07 8.27 16.41
N ASP A 158 6.66 9.06 15.42
CA ASP A 158 7.50 10.06 14.77
C ASP A 158 7.85 11.22 15.72
N LEU A 159 6.87 11.74 16.47
CA LEU A 159 7.07 12.85 17.42
C LEU A 159 8.04 12.52 18.57
N ARG A 160 8.24 11.24 18.89
CA ARG A 160 9.22 10.79 19.90
C ARG A 160 10.66 10.73 19.36
N THR A 161 10.85 11.11 18.11
CA THR A 161 12.15 11.08 17.40
C THR A 161 12.70 12.50 17.17
N SER A 162 11.98 13.55 17.60
CA SER A 162 12.41 14.96 17.55
C SER A 162 12.92 15.43 18.90
#